data_AF-A0A962JKU8-F1
#
_entry.id   AF-A0A962JKU8-F1
#
_cell.length_a   1.000
_cell.length_b   1.000
_cell.length_c   1.000
_cell.angle_alpha   90.00
_cell.angle_beta   90.00
_cell.angle_gamma   90.00
#
_symmetry.space_group_name_H-M   'P 1'
#
loop_
_entity.id
_entity.type
_entity.pdbx_description
1 polymer ?
#
loop_
_entity_poly.entity_id
_entity_poly.type
_entity_poly.pdbx_seq_one_letter_code
_entity_poly.pdbx_strand_id
1 'polypeptide(L)'
;VGGIVDIEFMVQYGVLAWASDYPELTRYPDNVRILEGFAQCGKLSLEQAEALKAAYLEYRARSHRLALAQQPAQVPDTDFIATRTLVQQCWQNLLSPHTS
;
A
#
# COMPACT_ATOMS: atom_id res chain seq x y z
N VAL A 1 -4.67 -6.25 8.90
CA VAL A 1 -4.59 -4.88 8.36
C VAL A 1 -3.36 -4.17 8.90
N GLY A 2 -2.53 -3.63 8.02
CA GLY A 2 -1.30 -2.92 8.31
C GLY A 2 -0.04 -3.47 7.63
N GLY A 3 -0.13 -4.64 6.98
CA GLY A 3 1.02 -5.32 6.35
C GLY A 3 1.12 -5.09 4.85
N ILE A 4 2.11 -5.73 4.23
CA ILE A 4 2.38 -5.60 2.78
C ILE A 4 1.19 -6.02 1.90
N VAL A 5 0.49 -7.09 2.29
CA VAL A 5 -0.68 -7.61 1.57
C VAL A 5 -1.83 -6.61 1.59
N ASP A 6 -1.97 -5.84 2.66
CA ASP A 6 -3.00 -4.79 2.74
C ASP A 6 -2.69 -3.65 1.76
N ILE A 7 -1.42 -3.31 1.55
CA ILE A 7 -1.00 -2.32 0.54
C ILE A 7 -1.25 -2.84 -0.88
N GLU A 8 -0.88 -4.09 -1.16
CA GLU A 8 -1.15 -4.76 -2.43
C GLU A 8 -2.64 -4.78 -2.75
N PHE A 9 -3.47 -5.07 -1.76
CA PHE A 9 -4.91 -5.06 -1.91
C PHE A 9 -5.46 -3.65 -2.17
N MET A 10 -5.01 -2.62 -1.43
CA MET A 10 -5.42 -1.23 -1.69
C MET A 10 -5.08 -0.79 -3.12
N VAL A 11 -3.89 -1.17 -3.62
CA VAL A 11 -3.48 -0.92 -5.01
C VAL A 11 -4.40 -1.63 -5.99
N GLN A 12 -4.63 -2.92 -5.83
CA GLN A 12 -5.51 -3.69 -6.72
C GLN A 12 -6.95 -3.16 -6.71
N TYR A 13 -7.47 -2.87 -5.52
CA TYR A 13 -8.79 -2.26 -5.34
C TYR A 13 -8.88 -0.91 -6.06
N GLY A 14 -7.93 0.00 -5.82
CA GLY A 14 -7.97 1.34 -6.40
C GLY A 14 -7.89 1.33 -7.94
N VAL A 15 -7.09 0.43 -8.51
CA VAL A 15 -7.07 0.22 -9.97
C VAL A 15 -8.45 -0.22 -10.46
N LEU A 16 -9.07 -1.23 -9.82
CA LEU A 16 -10.41 -1.69 -10.23
C LEU A 16 -11.49 -0.62 -10.05
N ALA A 17 -11.40 0.16 -8.97
CA ALA A 17 -12.39 1.18 -8.64
C ALA A 17 -12.31 2.42 -9.55
N TRP A 18 -11.12 2.75 -10.06
CA TRP A 18 -10.89 4.06 -10.69
C TRP A 18 -10.28 4.01 -12.10
N ALA A 19 -9.85 2.86 -12.61
CA ALA A 19 -9.24 2.76 -13.94
C ALA A 19 -10.16 3.20 -15.09
N SER A 20 -11.49 3.16 -14.91
CA SER A 20 -12.44 3.67 -15.90
C SER A 20 -12.32 5.19 -16.07
N ASP A 21 -12.11 5.92 -14.98
CA ASP A 21 -11.99 7.39 -14.97
C ASP A 21 -10.54 7.83 -15.19
N TYR A 22 -9.58 6.99 -14.76
CA TYR A 22 -8.14 7.25 -14.79
C TYR A 22 -7.39 6.08 -15.45
N PRO A 23 -7.42 5.95 -16.79
CA PRO A 23 -6.78 4.85 -17.51
C PRO A 23 -5.26 4.73 -17.29
N GLU A 24 -4.60 5.82 -16.88
CA GLU A 24 -3.19 5.82 -16.52
C GLU A 24 -2.84 4.87 -15.37
N LEU A 25 -3.82 4.54 -14.51
CA LEU A 25 -3.65 3.58 -13.41
C LEU A 25 -3.37 2.16 -13.90
N THR A 26 -3.70 1.83 -15.17
CA THR A 26 -3.41 0.52 -15.77
C THR A 26 -2.10 0.49 -16.55
N ARG A 27 -1.33 1.58 -16.56
CA ARG A 27 -0.10 1.69 -17.35
C ARG A 27 1.03 0.81 -16.83
N TYR A 28 1.10 0.65 -15.51
CA TYR A 28 2.15 -0.12 -14.85
C TYR A 28 1.56 -1.16 -13.91
N PRO A 29 2.15 -2.36 -13.82
CA PRO A 29 1.67 -3.39 -12.92
C PRO A 29 2.27 -3.30 -11.50
N ASP A 30 3.22 -2.39 -11.25
CA ASP A 30 3.94 -2.33 -9.97
C ASP A 30 3.29 -1.37 -8.96
N ASN A 31 3.24 -1.80 -7.70
CA ASN A 31 2.55 -1.08 -6.62
C ASN A 31 3.07 0.36 -6.42
N VAL A 32 4.37 0.57 -6.62
CA VAL A 32 5.00 1.88 -6.36
C VAL A 32 4.48 2.91 -7.35
N ARG A 33 4.49 2.60 -8.65
CA ARG A 33 3.98 3.51 -9.67
C ARG A 33 2.46 3.67 -9.61
N ILE A 34 1.73 2.64 -9.19
CA ILE A 34 0.29 2.76 -9.00
C ILE A 34 -0.04 3.70 -7.82
N LEU A 35 0.70 3.62 -6.71
CA LEU A 35 0.53 4.55 -5.58
C LEU A 35 0.84 6.00 -5.98
N GLU A 36 1.86 6.22 -6.83
CA GLU A 36 2.13 7.54 -7.43
C GLU A 36 0.95 8.01 -8.29
N GLY A 37 0.35 7.10 -9.07
CA GLY A 37 -0.87 7.35 -9.83
C GLY A 37 -2.05 7.78 -8.95
N PHE A 38 -2.23 7.15 -7.79
CA PHE A 38 -3.29 7.54 -6.84
C PHE A 38 -3.13 8.96 -6.31
N ALA A 39 -1.90 9.44 -6.13
CA ALA A 39 -1.65 10.85 -5.80
C ALA A 39 -1.97 11.79 -6.97
N GLN A 40 -1.59 11.39 -8.20
CA GLN A 40 -1.82 12.19 -9.41
C GLN A 40 -3.31 12.38 -9.71
N CYS A 41 -4.13 11.35 -9.48
CA CYS A 41 -5.58 11.43 -9.65
C CYS A 41 -6.33 11.92 -8.39
N GLY A 42 -5.60 12.32 -7.33
CA GLY A 42 -6.18 12.91 -6.12
C GLY A 42 -6.92 11.93 -5.20
N LYS A 43 -6.74 10.62 -5.39
CA LYS A 43 -7.33 9.57 -4.53
C LYS A 43 -6.57 9.38 -3.23
N LEU A 44 -5.29 9.76 -3.21
CA LEU A 44 -4.47 9.90 -2.02
C LEU A 44 -3.82 11.28 -2.01
N SER A 45 -3.50 11.80 -0.82
CA SER A 45 -2.55 12.90 -0.73
C SER A 45 -1.15 12.42 -1.15
N LEU A 46 -0.30 13.34 -1.60
CA LEU A 46 1.09 13.03 -1.93
C LEU A 46 1.82 12.40 -0.72
N GLU A 47 1.56 12.91 0.48
CA GLU A 47 2.13 12.39 1.73
C GLU A 47 1.70 10.94 2.00
N GLN A 48 0.41 10.62 1.81
CA GLN A 48 -0.10 9.26 1.99
C GLN A 48 0.50 8.30 0.97
N ALA A 49 0.59 8.69 -0.30
CA ALA A 49 1.18 7.85 -1.34
C ALA A 49 2.65 7.56 -1.08
N GLU A 50 3.44 8.57 -0.73
CA GLU A 50 4.86 8.39 -0.39
C GLU A 50 5.04 7.56 0.88
N ALA A 51 4.20 7.74 1.89
CA ALA A 51 4.26 6.94 3.11
C ALA A 51 3.90 5.46 2.87
N LEU A 52 2.89 5.17 2.03
CA LEU A 52 2.55 3.80 1.64
C LEU A 52 3.65 3.15 0.79
N LYS A 53 4.27 3.92 -0.10
CA LYS A 53 5.42 3.47 -0.90
C LYS A 53 6.61 3.13 0.00
N ALA A 54 6.94 3.98 0.97
CA ALA A 54 7.98 3.72 1.95
C ALA A 54 7.69 2.46 2.77
N ALA A 55 6.46 2.31 3.28
CA ALA A 55 6.01 1.12 4.00
C ALA A 55 6.12 -0.16 3.17
N TYR A 56 5.69 -0.12 1.90
CA TYR A 56 5.78 -1.26 0.98
C TYR A 56 7.24 -1.69 0.76
N LEU A 57 8.14 -0.73 0.51
CA LEU A 57 9.56 -1.00 0.31
C LEU A 57 10.21 -1.57 1.58
N GLU A 58 9.88 -1.03 2.75
CA GLU A 58 10.37 -1.50 4.04
C GLU A 58 9.95 -2.95 4.31
N TYR A 59 8.65 -3.26 4.17
CA TYR A 59 8.14 -4.62 4.35
C TYR A 59 8.73 -5.60 3.35
N ARG A 60 8.86 -5.21 2.07
CA ARG A 60 9.44 -6.05 1.03
C ARG A 60 10.91 -6.33 1.31
N ALA A 61 11.68 -5.33 1.73
CA ALA A 61 13.08 -5.49 2.12
C ALA A 61 13.23 -6.42 3.34
N ARG A 62 12.37 -6.28 4.36
CA ARG A 62 12.38 -7.16 5.53
C ARG A 62 12.05 -8.61 5.17
N SER A 63 11.01 -8.81 4.36
CA SER A 63 10.61 -10.14 3.88
C SER A 63 11.73 -10.81 3.08
N HIS A 64 12.38 -10.07 2.16
CA HIS A 64 13.52 -10.58 1.40
C HIS A 64 14.70 -10.99 2.30
N ARG A 65 15.03 -10.20 3.32
CA ARG A 65 16.10 -10.55 4.28
C ARG A 65 15.78 -11.83 5.04
N LEU A 66 14.53 -12.02 5.47
CA LEU A 66 14.10 -13.24 6.16
C LEU A 66 14.16 -14.46 5.24
N ALA A 67 13.72 -14.31 3.98
CA ALA A 67 13.80 -15.37 2.98
C ALA A 67 15.25 -15.80 2.70
N LEU A 68 16.18 -14.85 2.57
CA LEU A 68 17.62 -15.13 2.42
C LEU A 68 18.20 -15.86 3.64
N ALA A 69 17.69 -15.57 4.83
CA ALA A 69 18.07 -16.25 6.07
C ALA A 69 17.33 -17.58 6.30
N GLN A 70 16.49 -18.03 5.34
CA GLN A 70 15.61 -19.21 5.47
C GLN A 70 14.69 -19.16 6.69
N GLN A 71 14.27 -17.96 7.08
CA GLN A 71 13.35 -17.72 8.19
C GLN A 71 11.93 -17.46 7.66
N PRO A 72 10.90 -17.80 8.45
CA PRO A 72 9.54 -17.41 8.10
C PRO A 72 9.41 -15.89 8.01
N ALA A 73 8.51 -15.40 7.15
CA ALA A 73 8.18 -13.98 7.02
C ALA A 73 7.30 -13.50 8.20
N GLN A 74 7.77 -13.73 9.42
CA GLN A 74 7.13 -13.36 10.67
C GLN A 74 8.11 -12.51 11.48
N VAL A 75 7.61 -11.43 12.05
CA VAL A 75 8.35 -10.52 12.93
C VAL A 75 7.56 -10.34 14.22
N PRO A 76 8.21 -9.97 15.33
CA PRO A 76 7.52 -9.56 16.55
C PRO A 76 6.44 -8.51 16.27
N ASP A 77 5.34 -8.56 17.01
CA ASP A 77 4.24 -7.59 16.90
C ASP A 77 4.64 -6.17 17.34
N THR A 78 5.72 -6.06 18.11
CA THR A 78 6.39 -4.82 18.50
C THR A 78 7.15 -4.15 17.37
N ASP A 79 7.45 -4.87 16.28
CA ASP A 79 8.12 -4.29 15.13
C ASP A 79 7.10 -3.54 14.25
N PHE A 80 7.56 -2.46 13.60
CA PHE A 80 6.79 -1.70 12.61
C PHE A 80 5.44 -1.13 13.11
N ILE A 81 5.27 -0.88 14.41
CA ILE A 81 4.02 -0.34 14.96
C ILE A 81 3.57 0.93 14.22
N ALA A 82 4.50 1.86 13.98
CA ALA A 82 4.22 3.11 13.26
C ALA A 82 3.80 2.85 11.80
N THR A 83 4.57 2.03 11.07
CA THR A 83 4.29 1.66 9.68
C THR A 83 2.93 0.96 9.55
N ARG A 84 2.62 0.03 10.46
CA ARG A 84 1.32 -0.65 10.52
C ARG A 84 0.17 0.32 10.76
N THR A 85 0.34 1.25 11.69
CA THR A 85 -0.67 2.26 12.02
C THR A 85 -0.97 3.16 10.81
N LEU A 86 0.07 3.59 10.09
CA LEU A 86 -0.08 4.38 8.88
C LEU A 86 -0.84 3.63 7.78
N VAL A 87 -0.49 2.35 7.54
CA VAL A 87 -1.18 1.52 6.54
C VAL A 87 -2.65 1.30 6.93
N GLN A 88 -2.94 1.09 8.21
CA GLN A 88 -4.32 0.98 8.71
C GLN A 88 -5.14 2.26 8.51
N GLN A 89 -4.54 3.43 8.75
CA GLN A 89 -5.21 4.71 8.50
C GLN A 89 -5.53 4.91 7.02
N CYS A 90 -4.57 4.62 6.13
CA CYS A 90 -4.81 4.70 4.69
C CYS A 90 -5.87 3.71 4.23
N TRP A 91 -5.85 2.48 4.77
CA TRP A 91 -6.87 1.46 4.53
C TRP A 91 -8.27 1.96 4.90
N GLN A 92 -8.40 2.52 6.12
CA GLN A 92 -9.65 3.07 6.59
C GLN A 92 -10.15 4.19 5.66
N ASN A 93 -9.28 5.10 5.24
CA ASN A 93 -9.65 6.22 4.39
C ASN A 93 -10.09 5.78 2.97
N LEU A 94 -9.45 4.76 2.40
CA LEU A 94 -9.74 4.30 1.04
C LEU A 94 -10.95 3.37 0.93
N LEU A 95 -11.20 2.56 1.96
CA LEU A 95 -12.18 1.47 1.92
C LEU A 95 -13.40 1.70 2.80
N SER A 96 -13.42 2.75 3.62
CA SER A 96 -14.63 3.08 4.37
C SER A 96 -15.74 3.47 3.39
N PRO A 97 -16.97 2.97 3.59
CA PRO A 97 -18.08 3.33 2.73
C PRO A 97 -18.28 4.85 2.78
N HIS A 98 -18.22 5.50 1.62
CA HIS A 98 -18.67 6.87 1.50
C HIS A 98 -20.20 6.86 1.67
N THR A 99 -20.68 7.09 2.89
CA THR A 99 -22.08 7.47 3.12
C THR A 99 -22.34 8.74 2.32
N SER A 100 -23.02 8.57 1.19
CA SER A 100 -23.59 9.67 0.39
C SER A 100 -24.79 10.27 1.11
#